data_AF-A0A356PB31-F1
#
_entry.id   AF-A0A356PB31-F1
#
_cell.length_a   1.000
_cell.length_b   1.000
_cell.length_c   1.000
_cell.angle_alpha   90.00
_cell.angle_beta   90.00
_cell.angle_gamma   90.00
#
_symmetry.space_group_name_H-M   'P 1'
#
loop_
_entity.id
_entity.type
_entity.pdbx_description
1 polymer ?
#
loop_
_entity_poly.entity_id
_entity_poly.type
_entity_poly.pdbx_seq_one_letter_code
_entity_poly.pdbx_strand_id
1 'polypeptide(L)'
;MSKVIVVGGGLAGLMATIKMAEAGTQVDLFSLVPVKRSHSVCAQGGINGAVNTKGEGDSPWLHFDDTVYGGDFLANQPPVKAMCDEAPG
;
A
#
# COMPACT_ATOMS: atom_id res chain seq x y z
N MET A 1 18.26 15.93 -14.90
CA MET A 1 17.60 15.17 -13.82
C MET A 1 16.10 15.37 -13.96
N SER A 2 15.34 14.29 -14.10
CA SER A 2 13.89 14.32 -14.04
C SER A 2 13.45 14.60 -12.60
N LYS A 3 12.68 15.67 -12.42
CA LYS A 3 12.15 16.09 -11.12
C LYS A 3 10.79 15.43 -10.92
N VAL A 4 10.60 14.69 -9.82
CA VAL A 4 9.35 14.00 -9.51
C VAL A 4 8.56 14.85 -8.52
N ILE A 5 7.24 14.98 -8.74
CA ILE A 5 6.33 15.63 -7.81
C ILE A 5 5.33 14.60 -7.31
N VAL A 6 5.18 14.50 -5.99
CA VAL A 6 4.17 13.66 -5.34
C VAL A 6 3.09 14.57 -4.75
N VAL A 7 1.84 14.34 -5.13
CA VAL A 7 0.68 15.11 -4.66
C VAL A 7 -0.11 14.28 -3.66
N GLY A 8 -0.01 14.64 -2.38
CA GLY A 8 -0.69 13.99 -1.25
C GLY A 8 0.30 13.41 -0.24
N GLY A 9 0.28 13.92 1.00
CA GLY A 9 1.14 13.48 2.10
C GLY A 9 0.55 12.35 2.96
N GLY A 10 -0.29 11.48 2.40
CA GLY A 10 -0.80 10.27 3.06
C GLY A 10 0.18 9.10 3.01
N LEU A 11 -0.21 7.93 3.52
CA LEU A 11 0.66 6.73 3.53
C LEU A 11 1.24 6.40 2.15
N ALA A 12 0.40 6.36 1.11
CA ALA A 12 0.85 6.04 -0.25
C ALA A 12 1.85 7.06 -0.80
N GLY A 13 1.59 8.35 -0.63
CA GLY A 13 2.48 9.41 -1.13
C GLY A 13 3.81 9.46 -0.39
N LEU A 14 3.79 9.29 0.95
CA LEU A 14 5.02 9.17 1.73
C LEU A 14 5.83 7.93 1.35
N MET A 15 5.19 6.78 1.19
CA MET A 15 5.85 5.54 0.76
C MET A 15 6.53 5.69 -0.62
N ALA A 16 5.81 6.28 -1.58
CA ALA A 16 6.36 6.57 -2.91
C ALA A 16 7.55 7.55 -2.82
N THR A 17 7.43 8.60 -2.00
CA THR A 17 8.48 9.60 -1.80
C THR A 17 9.74 8.97 -1.20
N ILE A 18 9.59 8.12 -0.18
CA ILE A 18 10.69 7.40 0.46
C ILE A 18 11.39 6.50 -0.56
N LYS A 19 10.66 5.68 -1.32
CA LYS A 19 11.27 4.76 -2.31
C LYS A 19 12.01 5.50 -3.42
N MET A 20 11.48 6.63 -3.88
CA MET A 20 12.13 7.46 -4.89
C MET A 20 13.38 8.17 -4.34
N ALA A 21 13.32 8.65 -3.10
CA ALA A 21 14.47 9.25 -2.42
C ALA A 21 15.58 8.21 -2.16
N GLU A 22 15.23 6.99 -1.75
CA GLU A 22 16.16 5.85 -1.61
C GLU A 22 16.84 5.52 -2.95
N ALA A 23 16.13 5.66 -4.07
CA ALA A 23 16.68 5.49 -5.42
C ALA A 23 17.50 6.70 -5.91
N GLY A 24 17.77 7.70 -5.06
CA GLY A 24 18.57 8.89 -5.40
C GLY A 24 17.83 9.95 -6.24
N THR A 25 16.50 9.87 -6.33
CA THR A 25 15.70 10.84 -7.08
C THR A 25 15.26 11.99 -6.19
N GLN A 26 15.40 13.22 -6.67
CA GLN A 26 14.84 14.40 -6.00
C GLN A 26 13.31 14.44 -6.17
N VAL A 27 12.60 14.51 -5.04
CA VAL A 27 11.13 14.52 -4.99
C VAL A 27 10.64 15.78 -4.30
N ASP A 28 9.73 16.50 -4.96
CA ASP A 28 8.93 17.54 -4.32
C ASP A 28 7.62 16.90 -3.80
N LEU A 29 7.43 16.87 -2.49
CA LEU A 29 6.20 16.39 -1.87
C LEU A 29 5.26 17.56 -1.56
N PHE A 30 4.10 17.59 -2.23
CA PHE A 30 3.03 18.54 -1.97
C PHE A 30 1.93 17.90 -1.13
N SER A 31 1.48 18.56 -0.08
CA SER A 31 0.37 18.09 0.75
C SER A 31 -0.52 19.25 1.19
N LEU A 32 -1.83 19.07 1.07
CA LEU A 32 -2.83 20.08 1.45
C LEU A 32 -2.79 20.41 2.95
N VAL A 33 -2.44 19.42 3.77
CA VAL A 33 -2.29 19.53 5.23
C VAL A 33 -0.92 18.98 5.65
N PRO A 34 -0.41 19.29 6.85
CA PRO A 34 0.78 18.63 7.37
C PRO A 34 0.64 17.10 7.27
N VAL A 35 1.69 16.41 6.81
CA VAL A 35 1.61 14.98 6.42
C VAL A 35 1.06 14.06 7.53
N LYS A 36 1.35 14.39 8.79
CA LYS A 36 0.82 13.69 9.99
C LYS A 36 -0.67 13.90 10.27
N ARG A 37 -1.33 14.80 9.53
CA ARG A 37 -2.77 15.08 9.60
C ARG A 37 -3.53 14.61 8.36
N SER A 38 -2.89 13.83 7.49
CA SER A 38 -3.59 13.12 6.43
C SER A 38 -4.60 12.12 7.03
N HIS A 39 -5.65 11.78 6.29
CA HIS A 39 -6.69 10.87 6.80
C HIS A 39 -6.16 9.47 7.13
N SER A 40 -4.99 9.10 6.60
CA SER A 40 -4.31 7.87 7.00
C SER A 40 -4.05 7.76 8.50
N VAL A 41 -3.92 8.88 9.23
CA VAL A 41 -3.76 8.87 10.70
C VAL A 41 -5.01 8.38 11.43
N CYS A 42 -6.17 8.38 10.78
CA CYS A 42 -7.44 7.95 11.35
C CYS A 42 -7.68 6.44 11.21
N ALA A 43 -6.79 5.69 10.55
CA ALA A 43 -6.91 4.23 10.45
C ALA A 43 -6.73 3.57 11.83
N GLN A 44 -7.60 2.62 12.18
CA GLN A 44 -7.64 2.00 13.51
C GLN A 44 -7.44 0.49 13.53
N GLY A 45 -7.93 -0.22 12.50
CA GLY A 45 -7.98 -1.69 12.51
C GLY A 45 -6.62 -2.34 12.33
N GLY A 46 -5.93 -2.05 11.24
CA GLY A 46 -4.65 -2.65 10.88
C GLY A 46 -4.43 -2.68 9.37
N ILE A 47 -3.44 -3.45 8.94
CA ILE A 47 -3.13 -3.76 7.55
C ILE A 47 -3.12 -5.28 7.38
N ASN A 48 -3.82 -5.79 6.37
CA ASN A 48 -3.89 -7.22 6.10
C ASN A 48 -2.63 -7.66 5.33
N GLY A 49 -2.00 -8.75 5.79
CA GLY A 49 -0.89 -9.40 5.11
C GLY A 49 -0.82 -10.85 5.56
N ALA A 50 -0.67 -11.76 4.61
CA ALA A 50 -0.71 -13.20 4.84
C ALA A 50 0.60 -13.72 5.46
N VAL A 51 0.89 -13.28 6.69
CA VAL A 51 2.16 -13.55 7.41
C VAL A 51 2.18 -14.91 8.11
N ASN A 52 1.01 -15.57 8.25
CA ASN A 52 0.85 -16.88 8.89
C ASN A 52 1.52 -16.99 10.29
N THR A 53 1.52 -15.91 11.08
CA THR A 53 2.20 -15.85 12.39
C THR A 53 1.63 -16.83 13.42
N LYS A 54 0.35 -17.23 13.26
CA LYS A 54 -0.32 -18.23 14.09
C LYS A 54 -0.11 -19.67 13.61
N GLY A 55 0.46 -19.87 12.42
CA GLY A 55 0.65 -21.21 11.84
C GLY A 55 -0.67 -21.90 11.43
N GLU A 56 -1.73 -21.12 11.18
CA GLU A 56 -3.07 -21.61 10.83
C GLU A 56 -3.23 -21.88 9.32
N GLY A 57 -2.14 -21.82 8.55
CA GLY A 57 -2.12 -22.15 7.12
C GLY A 57 -2.49 -20.97 6.21
N ASP A 58 -2.33 -19.74 6.71
CA ASP A 58 -2.57 -18.52 5.93
C ASP A 58 -1.58 -18.41 4.74
N SER A 59 -2.04 -17.84 3.62
CA SER A 59 -1.23 -17.70 2.41
C SER A 59 -1.71 -16.53 1.53
N PRO A 60 -0.82 -15.94 0.71
CA PRO A 60 -1.20 -14.90 -0.26
C PRO A 60 -2.32 -15.32 -1.21
N TRP A 61 -2.43 -16.62 -1.53
CA TRP A 61 -3.51 -17.14 -2.36
C TRP A 61 -4.88 -17.03 -1.68
N LEU A 62 -4.98 -17.37 -0.39
CA LEU A 62 -6.23 -17.22 0.37
C LEU A 62 -6.62 -15.75 0.47
N HIS A 63 -5.65 -14.87 0.75
CA HIS A 63 -5.87 -13.42 0.76
C HIS A 63 -6.33 -12.88 -0.61
N PHE A 64 -5.78 -13.40 -1.70
CA PHE A 64 -6.20 -13.05 -3.05
C PHE A 64 -7.65 -13.49 -3.33
N ASP A 65 -7.99 -14.74 -3.02
CA ASP A 65 -9.34 -15.29 -3.19
C ASP A 65 -10.39 -14.48 -2.40
N ASP A 66 -10.11 -14.19 -1.12
CA ASP A 66 -10.96 -13.35 -0.27
C ASP A 66 -11.14 -11.95 -0.85
N THR A 67 -10.08 -11.37 -1.42
CA THR A 67 -10.13 -10.02 -1.99
C THR A 67 -10.93 -9.99 -3.30
N VAL A 68 -10.80 -11.01 -4.16
CA VAL A 68 -11.59 -11.11 -5.39
C VAL A 68 -13.06 -11.33 -5.08
N TYR A 69 -13.36 -12.24 -4.15
CA TYR A 69 -14.72 -12.53 -3.72
C TYR A 69 -15.36 -11.31 -3.04
N GLY A 70 -14.65 -10.67 -2.11
CA GLY A 70 -15.10 -9.44 -1.44
C GLY A 70 -15.27 -8.25 -2.39
N GLY A 71 -14.56 -8.24 -3.52
CA GLY A 71 -14.68 -7.26 -4.59
C GLY A 71 -15.80 -7.55 -5.59
N ASP A 72 -16.68 -8.52 -5.31
CA ASP A 72 -17.78 -8.95 -6.20
C ASP A 72 -17.27 -9.31 -7.62
N PHE A 73 -16.04 -9.84 -7.71
CA PHE A 73 -15.35 -10.17 -8.96
C PHE A 73 -15.12 -8.98 -9.93
N LEU A 74 -15.38 -7.75 -9.49
CA LEU A 74 -15.20 -6.53 -10.29
C LEU A 74 -13.77 -5.97 -10.22
N ALA A 75 -12.97 -6.44 -9.25
CA ALA A 75 -11.60 -6.01 -9.09
C ALA A 75 -10.71 -6.51 -10.25
N ASN A 76 -9.78 -5.67 -10.69
CA ASN A 76 -8.75 -6.07 -11.65
C ASN A 76 -7.79 -7.07 -10.99
N GLN A 77 -7.90 -8.34 -11.35
CA GLN A 77 -7.29 -9.44 -10.60
C GLN A 77 -5.75 -9.43 -10.60
N PRO A 78 -5.02 -9.16 -11.72
CA PRO A 78 -3.56 -9.14 -11.68
C PRO A 78 -2.95 -8.14 -10.66
N PRO A 79 -3.40 -6.87 -10.56
CA PRO A 79 -2.97 -5.98 -9.48
C PRO A 79 -3.33 -6.47 -8.07
N VAL A 80 -4.51 -7.07 -7.89
CA VAL A 80 -4.92 -7.62 -6.59
C VAL A 80 -4.00 -8.77 -6.17
N LYS A 81 -3.69 -9.67 -7.11
CA LYS A 81 -2.74 -10.77 -6.87
C LYS A 81 -1.37 -10.24 -6.46
N ALA A 82 -0.84 -9.26 -7.20
CA ALA A 82 0.43 -8.64 -6.87
C ALA A 82 0.40 -7.98 -5.48
N MET A 83 -0.69 -7.28 -5.13
CA MET A 83 -0.86 -6.70 -3.80
C MET A 83 -0.85 -7.77 -2.70
N CYS A 84 -1.55 -8.89 -2.88
CA CYS A 84 -1.61 -9.97 -1.89
C CYS A 84 -0.28 -10.71 -1.75
N ASP A 85 0.46 -10.91 -2.84
CA ASP A 85 1.78 -11.54 -2.86
C ASP A 85 2.85 -10.70 -2.14
N GLU A 86 2.80 -9.36 -2.28
CA GLU A 86 3.76 -8.43 -1.67
C GLU A 86 3.41 -8.05 -0.21
N ALA A 87 2.18 -8.34 0.25
CA ALA A 87 1.70 -7.91 1.57
C ALA A 87 2.43 -8.53 2.80
N PRO A 88 2.90 -9.79 2.78
CA PRO A 88 3.58 -10.39 3.94
C PRO A 88 4.95 -9.76 4.28
N GLY A 89 5.61 -9.12 3.30
CA GLY A 89 6.94 -8.52 3.44
C GLY A 89 7.96 -9.01 2.43
#